data_AF-A0A6L9IY94-F1
#
_entry.id   AF-A0A6L9IY94-F1
#
_cell.length_a   1.000
_cell.length_b   1.000
_cell.length_c   1.000
_cell.angle_alpha   90.00
_cell.angle_beta   90.00
_cell.angle_gamma   90.00
#
_symmetry.space_group_name_H-M   'P 1'
#
loop_
_entity.id
_entity.type
_entity.pdbx_description
1 polymer ?
#
loop_
_entity_poly.entity_id
_entity_poly.type
_entity_poly.pdbx_seq_one_letter_code
_entity_poly.pdbx_strand_id
1 'polypeptide(L)'
;YQTRAVKLMALYDRNQHPHPPTAFHAYKLFFHCELLSLERQIDPNNVETGAVGFFALDDLPELALSLTRVTPGQIARCFAHLHNPDLPTDFD
;
A
#
# COMPACT_ATOMS: atom_id res chain seq x y z
N TYR A 1 -11.16 -9.67 0.63
CA TYR A 1 -11.69 -9.34 -0.71
C TYR A 1 -10.88 -10.10 -1.74
N GLN A 2 -11.51 -10.54 -2.84
CA GLN A 2 -10.74 -11.03 -3.99
C GLN A 2 -10.34 -9.85 -4.87
N THR A 3 -9.10 -9.87 -5.37
CA THR A 3 -8.53 -8.77 -6.14
C THR A 3 -7.71 -9.27 -7.32
N ARG A 4 -7.50 -8.40 -8.31
CA ARG A 4 -6.57 -8.62 -9.44
C ARG A 4 -5.61 -7.44 -9.53
N ALA A 5 -4.30 -7.72 -9.56
CA ALA A 5 -3.30 -6.70 -9.82
C ALA A 5 -3.40 -6.22 -11.28
N VAL A 6 -3.43 -4.90 -11.48
CA VAL A 6 -3.56 -4.28 -12.81
C VAL A 6 -2.36 -3.41 -13.18
N LYS A 7 -1.58 -2.95 -12.20
CA LYS A 7 -0.39 -2.12 -12.45
C LYS A 7 0.62 -2.25 -11.30
N LEU A 8 1.90 -2.35 -11.65
CA LEU A 8 3.00 -2.07 -10.71
C LEU A 8 3.19 -0.55 -10.67
N MET A 9 2.85 0.08 -9.54
CA MET A 9 2.96 1.53 -9.38
C MET A 9 4.39 1.95 -9.04
N ALA A 10 5.07 1.19 -8.18
CA ALA A 10 6.43 1.49 -7.78
C ALA A 10 7.19 0.22 -7.36
N LEU A 11 8.50 0.24 -7.57
CA LEU A 11 9.48 -0.66 -6.95
C LEU A 11 10.53 0.22 -6.29
N TYR A 12 10.52 0.24 -4.97
CA TYR A 12 11.35 1.15 -4.19
C TYR A 12 12.35 0.45 -3.30
N ASP A 13 13.56 0.99 -3.19
CA ASP A 13 14.47 0.68 -2.08
C ASP A 13 13.91 1.29 -0.79
N ARG A 14 13.55 0.43 0.17
CA ARG A 14 13.08 0.86 1.49
C ARG A 14 14.02 1.88 2.14
N ASN A 15 15.33 1.75 1.95
CA ASN A 15 16.32 2.59 2.62
C ASN A 15 16.44 3.99 2.01
N GLN A 16 15.86 4.23 0.83
CA GLN A 16 15.79 5.56 0.21
C GLN A 16 14.55 6.36 0.65
N HIS A 17 13.70 5.77 1.49
CA HIS A 17 12.49 6.40 2.01
C HIS A 17 12.57 6.59 3.54
N PRO A 18 11.74 7.49 4.12
CA PRO A 18 11.77 7.81 5.55
C PRO A 18 11.11 6.70 6.41
N HIS A 19 11.58 5.48 6.27
CA HIS A 19 11.25 4.36 7.15
C HIS A 19 12.19 4.35 8.37
N PRO A 20 11.73 3.87 9.55
CA PRO A 20 12.61 3.65 10.69
C PRO A 20 13.80 2.72 10.34
N PRO A 21 14.97 2.89 10.98
CA PRO A 21 16.13 2.04 10.73
C PRO A 21 15.84 0.54 10.94
N THR A 22 16.50 -0.30 10.15
CA THR A 22 16.45 -1.76 10.27
C THR A 22 17.76 -2.37 9.77
N ALA A 23 18.08 -3.58 10.23
CA ALA A 23 19.27 -4.30 9.79
C ALA A 23 19.12 -4.95 8.39
N PHE A 24 17.90 -5.03 7.86
CA PHE A 24 17.59 -5.72 6.62
C PHE A 24 17.38 -4.74 5.46
N HIS A 25 17.97 -5.04 4.31
CA HIS A 25 17.64 -4.36 3.06
C HIS A 25 16.40 -5.00 2.44
N ALA A 26 15.52 -4.19 1.84
CA ALA A 26 14.32 -4.68 1.18
C ALA A 26 13.89 -3.75 0.05
N TYR A 27 13.48 -4.36 -1.07
CA TYR A 27 12.70 -3.68 -2.09
C TYR A 27 11.20 -3.82 -1.78
N LYS A 28 10.44 -2.74 -1.99
CA LYS A 28 9.00 -2.65 -1.77
C LYS A 28 8.29 -2.44 -3.10
N LEU A 29 7.43 -3.39 -3.45
CA LEU A 29 6.62 -3.33 -4.66
C LEU A 29 5.19 -2.92 -4.29
N PHE A 30 4.68 -1.88 -4.97
CA PHE A 30 3.34 -1.36 -4.76
C PHE A 30 2.47 -1.68 -5.98
N PHE A 31 1.42 -2.47 -5.80
CA PHE A 31 0.51 -2.87 -6.87
C PHE A 31 -0.84 -2.16 -6.73
N HIS A 32 -1.32 -1.58 -7.84
CA HIS A 32 -2.72 -1.19 -7.95
C HIS A 32 -3.53 -2.44 -8.28
N CYS A 33 -4.57 -2.68 -7.49
CA CYS A 33 -5.44 -3.84 -7.63
C CYS A 33 -6.90 -3.41 -7.72
N GLU A 34 -7.64 -4.07 -8.60
CA GLU A 34 -9.09 -3.93 -8.69
C GLU A 34 -9.76 -5.00 -7.83
N LEU A 35 -10.86 -4.64 -7.15
CA LEU A 35 -11.71 -5.59 -6.44
C LEU A 35 -12.52 -6.41 -7.46
N LEU A 36 -12.46 -7.74 -7.34
CA LEU A 36 -13.30 -8.65 -8.14
C LEU A 36 -14.66 -8.92 -7.49
N SER A 37 -14.75 -8.70 -6.17
CA SER A 37 -15.98 -8.78 -5.40
C SER A 37 -15.95 -7.79 -4.25
N LEU A 38 -17.10 -7.18 -3.97
CA LEU A 38 -17.33 -6.33 -2.80
C LEU A 38 -17.62 -7.16 -1.56
N GLU A 39 -17.96 -8.44 -1.70
CA GLU A 39 -18.12 -9.33 -0.55
C GLU A 39 -16.77 -9.68 0.05
N ARG A 40 -16.65 -9.44 1.35
CA ARG A 40 -15.49 -9.87 2.11
C ARG A 40 -15.65 -11.36 2.44
N GLN A 41 -14.84 -12.19 1.80
CA GLN A 41 -14.61 -13.56 2.27
C GLN A 41 -13.83 -13.48 3.58
N ILE A 42 -14.48 -13.87 4.68
CA ILE A 42 -13.88 -13.92 6.02
C ILE A 42 -13.43 -15.36 6.23
N ASP A 43 -12.12 -15.57 6.31
CA ASP A 43 -11.57 -16.84 6.79
C ASP A 43 -11.69 -16.88 8.32
N PRO A 44 -12.48 -17.81 8.89
CA PRO A 44 -12.67 -17.92 10.33
C PRO A 44 -11.38 -18.28 11.09
N ASN A 45 -10.35 -18.77 10.40
CA ASN A 45 -9.06 -19.12 11.01
C ASN A 45 -7.99 -18.02 10.90
N ASN A 46 -8.34 -16.85 10.36
CA ASN A 46 -7.37 -15.77 10.18
C ASN A 46 -6.96 -15.16 11.54
N VAL A 47 -5.69 -15.36 11.89
CA VAL A 47 -5.04 -14.79 13.09
C VAL A 47 -4.07 -13.65 12.75
N GLU A 48 -3.84 -13.36 11.48
CA GLU A 48 -2.86 -12.38 11.02
C GLU A 48 -3.39 -10.94 11.04
N THR A 49 -4.68 -10.75 10.77
CA THR A 49 -5.28 -9.41 10.61
C THR A 49 -6.50 -9.22 11.50
N GLY A 50 -6.40 -8.32 12.50
CA GLY A 50 -7.48 -8.05 13.44
C GLY A 50 -8.64 -7.19 12.90
N ALA A 51 -8.37 -6.28 11.95
CA ALA A 51 -9.39 -5.39 11.38
C ALA A 51 -8.99 -4.93 9.96
N VAL A 52 -9.98 -4.49 9.18
CA VAL A 52 -9.80 -3.89 7.85
C VAL A 52 -10.78 -2.74 7.65
N GLY A 53 -10.41 -1.75 6.84
CA GLY A 53 -11.25 -0.60 6.50
C GLY A 53 -10.74 0.11 5.27
N PHE A 54 -11.60 0.99 4.71
CA PHE A 54 -11.24 1.95 3.67
C PHE A 54 -11.13 3.33 4.32
N PHE A 55 -10.14 4.10 3.91
CA PHE A 55 -9.82 5.41 4.49
C PHE A 55 -9.61 6.41 3.36
N ALA A 56 -10.07 7.65 3.54
CA ALA A 56 -9.80 8.71 2.58
C ALA A 56 -8.34 9.17 2.71
N LEU A 57 -7.79 9.75 1.63
CA LEU A 57 -6.45 10.34 1.67
C LEU A 57 -6.36 11.48 2.70
N ASP A 58 -7.44 12.25 2.85
CA ASP A 58 -7.50 13.39 3.76
C ASP A 58 -7.48 12.96 5.23
N ASP A 59 -7.86 11.71 5.54
CA ASP A 59 -7.82 11.15 6.89
C ASP A 59 -6.40 10.71 7.28
N LEU A 60 -5.46 10.65 6.33
CA LEU A 60 -4.12 10.09 6.53
C LEU A 60 -3.35 10.68 7.72
N PRO A 61 -3.40 12.00 8.02
CA PRO A 61 -2.73 12.59 9.18
C PRO A 61 -3.24 12.07 10.53
N GLU A 62 -4.49 11.59 10.59
CA GLU A 62 -5.11 11.09 11.83
C GLU A 62 -4.85 9.59 12.05
N LEU A 63 -4.38 8.89 11.01
CA LEU A 63 -4.09 7.47 11.08
C LEU A 63 -2.74 7.19 11.76
N ALA A 64 -2.76 6.33 12.77
CA ALA A 64 -1.55 5.78 13.36
C ALA A 64 -0.89 4.78 12.39
N LEU A 65 -0.02 5.28 11.50
CA LEU A 65 0.62 4.46 10.48
C LEU A 65 1.75 3.58 11.03
N SER A 66 1.85 2.36 10.51
CA SER A 66 3.02 1.50 10.72
C SER A 66 4.16 1.93 9.78
N LEU A 67 4.96 2.89 10.24
CA LEU A 67 6.03 3.51 9.44
C LEU A 67 7.12 2.53 8.98
N THR A 68 7.25 1.34 9.56
CA THR A 68 8.15 0.29 9.03
C THR A 68 7.63 -0.34 7.74
N ARG A 69 6.30 -0.36 7.55
CA ARG A 69 5.62 -0.97 6.41
C ARG A 69 5.34 0.02 5.29
N VAL A 70 4.90 1.23 5.60
CA VAL A 70 4.52 2.23 4.60
C VAL A 70 4.71 3.64 5.15
N THR A 71 5.13 4.59 4.31
CA THR A 71 5.22 6.01 4.68
C THR A 71 4.00 6.79 4.16
N PRO A 72 3.67 7.96 4.75
CA PRO A 72 2.63 8.84 4.21
C PRO A 72 2.89 9.21 2.74
N GLY A 73 4.13 9.48 2.37
CA GLY A 73 4.51 9.83 0.99
C GLY A 73 4.26 8.68 0.00
N GLN A 74 4.50 7.43 0.40
CA GLN A 74 4.19 6.25 -0.43
C GLN A 74 2.68 6.08 -0.63
N ILE A 75 1.87 6.33 0.40
CA ILE A 75 0.39 6.29 0.28
C ILE A 75 -0.09 7.40 -0.65
N ALA A 76 0.38 8.64 -0.45
CA ALA A 76 0.04 9.76 -1.33
C ALA A 76 0.43 9.47 -2.79
N ARG A 77 1.57 8.81 -3.02
CA ARG A 77 1.97 8.39 -4.35
C ARG A 77 1.02 7.35 -4.96
N CYS A 78 0.56 6.36 -4.18
CA CYS A 78 -0.46 5.41 -4.64
C CYS A 78 -1.75 6.13 -5.08
N PHE A 79 -2.19 7.16 -4.35
CA PHE A 79 -3.33 8.00 -4.77
C PHE A 79 -3.04 8.81 -6.03
N ALA A 80 -1.82 9.29 -6.24
CA ALA A 80 -1.45 9.94 -7.50
C ALA A 80 -1.58 8.99 -8.70
N HIS A 81 -1.17 7.73 -8.56
CA HIS A 81 -1.38 6.69 -9.58
C HIS A 81 -2.86 6.32 -9.78
N LEU A 82 -3.67 6.39 -8.72
CA LEU A 82 -5.12 6.19 -8.82
C LEU A 82 -5.78 7.31 -9.65
N HIS A 83 -5.39 8.56 -9.42
CA HIS A 83 -5.93 9.72 -10.15
C HIS A 83 -5.36 9.84 -11.58
N ASN A 84 -4.13 9.36 -11.80
CA ASN A 84 -3.51 9.33 -13.13
C ASN A 84 -2.93 7.94 -13.43
N PRO A 85 -3.75 7.03 -13.98
CA PRO A 85 -3.36 5.65 -14.28
C PRO A 85 -2.24 5.53 -15.32
N ASP A 86 -1.94 6.58 -16.09
CA ASP A 86 -0.90 6.56 -17.14
C ASP A 86 0.49 6.94 -16.62
N LEU A 87 0.62 7.33 -15.34
CA LEU A 87 1.93 7.57 -14.73
C LEU A 87 2.84 6.34 -14.91
N PRO A 88 4.12 6.51 -15.28
CA PRO A 88 5.04 5.39 -15.36
C PRO A 88 5.22 4.74 -13.98
N THR A 89 5.65 3.49 -13.96
CA THR A 89 6.11 2.86 -12.71
C THR A 89 7.33 3.62 -12.18
N ASP A 90 7.34 3.92 -10.87
CA ASP A 90 8.48 4.56 -10.23
C ASP A 90 9.53 3.53 -9.78
N PHE A 91 10.80 3.94 -9.81
CA PHE A 91 11.95 3.15 -9.40
C PHE A 91 12.97 4.03 -8.67
N ASP A 92 13.65 3.44 -7.69
CA ASP A 92 14.87 3.95 -7.06
C ASP A 92 15.76 2.82 -6.51
#